data_AF-A0A4Y6V5M4-F1
#
_entry.id   AF-A0A4Y6V5M4-F1
#
_cell.length_a   1.000
_cell.length_b   1.000
_cell.length_c   1.000
_cell.angle_alpha   90.00
_cell.angle_beta   90.00
_cell.angle_gamma   90.00
#
_symmetry.space_group_name_H-M   'P 1'
#
loop_
_entity.id
_entity.type
_entity.pdbx_description
1 polymer ?
#
loop_
_entity_poly.entity_id
_entity_poly.type
_entity_poly.pdbx_seq_one_letter_code
_entity_poly.pdbx_strand_id
1 'polypeptide(L)'
;MKALKRFRQDGKTYNGFIFRVEERDLPGYLGHFVGATTADEFEKPIRTLEELGQAMRQTVIWRIGESTTGYMNQDPDSPIDYMQLGKAELRKNPDLYRQAWTDAAFMEYIFEDYQLVLSRSIPAKRILRVIPPTGEFGRVLYRQKKQRDLNKAFREGQYY
;
A
#
# COMPACT_ATOMS: atom_id res chain seq x y z
N MET A 1 22.09 9.67 10.28
CA MET A 1 21.12 9.67 9.16
C MET A 1 21.73 10.30 7.91
N LYS A 2 22.31 9.50 7.01
CA LYS A 2 23.10 9.97 5.84
C LYS A 2 22.53 9.59 4.45
N ALA A 3 21.37 8.96 4.38
CA ALA A 3 20.88 8.36 3.13
C ALA A 3 20.06 9.31 2.22
N LEU A 4 19.43 10.35 2.76
CA LEU A 4 18.48 11.20 2.00
C LEU A 4 19.10 12.40 1.27
N LYS A 5 20.39 12.72 1.49
CA LYS A 5 21.10 13.84 0.83
C LYS A 5 21.43 13.61 -0.65
N ARG A 6 21.03 12.47 -1.25
CA ARG A 6 21.45 12.07 -2.61
C ARG A 6 20.50 12.48 -3.74
N PHE A 7 19.35 13.10 -3.47
CA PHE A 7 18.44 13.53 -4.51
C PHE A 7 18.67 15.00 -4.89
N ARG A 8 19.64 15.23 -5.79
CA ARG A 8 20.01 16.47 -6.52
C ARG A 8 20.87 17.53 -5.80
N GLN A 9 21.70 18.20 -6.61
CA GLN A 9 22.57 19.35 -6.28
C GLN A 9 21.80 20.66 -6.02
N ASP A 10 20.48 20.68 -6.15
CA ASP A 10 19.64 21.90 -6.10
C ASP A 10 19.21 22.30 -4.68
N GLY A 11 19.55 21.50 -3.66
CA GLY A 11 19.25 21.78 -2.25
C GLY A 11 17.77 21.67 -1.88
N LYS A 12 16.91 21.17 -2.77
CA LYS A 12 15.46 21.09 -2.54
C LYS A 12 15.08 19.79 -1.83
N THR A 13 14.11 19.86 -0.93
CA THR A 13 13.47 18.70 -0.30
C THR A 13 12.27 18.25 -1.11
N TYR A 14 11.99 16.96 -1.12
CA TYR A 14 10.87 16.35 -1.84
C TYR A 14 10.24 15.27 -0.98
N ASN A 15 8.91 15.12 -1.04
CA ASN A 15 8.21 14.08 -0.28
C ASN A 15 8.04 12.77 -1.07
N GLY A 16 8.30 12.79 -2.37
CA GLY A 16 8.28 11.60 -3.22
C GLY A 16 8.35 11.92 -4.71
N PHE A 17 8.36 10.86 -5.51
CA PHE A 17 8.37 10.92 -6.97
C PHE A 17 7.35 9.92 -7.52
N ILE A 18 6.70 10.29 -8.61
CA ILE A 18 5.84 9.41 -9.39
C ILE A 18 6.61 9.01 -10.64
N PHE A 19 6.74 7.71 -10.88
CA PHE A 19 7.32 7.13 -12.09
C PHE A 19 6.37 6.06 -12.63
N ARG A 20 6.42 5.83 -13.95
CA ARG A 20 5.76 4.68 -14.58
C ARG A 20 6.70 3.49 -14.46
N VAL A 21 6.20 2.35 -13.99
CA VAL A 21 6.91 1.05 -14.01
C VAL A 21 6.79 0.45 -15.41
N GLU A 22 7.86 -0.18 -15.89
CA GLU A 22 7.92 -0.94 -17.14
C GLU A 22 8.43 -2.36 -16.85
N GLU A 23 8.21 -3.29 -17.77
CA GLU A 23 8.68 -4.69 -17.61
C GLU A 23 10.18 -4.79 -17.39
N ARG A 24 10.97 -3.88 -17.98
CA ARG A 24 12.43 -3.88 -17.78
C ARG A 24 12.86 -3.58 -16.34
N ASP A 25 11.96 -3.07 -15.49
CA ASP A 25 12.23 -2.75 -14.09
C ASP A 25 11.98 -3.97 -13.17
N LEU A 26 11.32 -5.01 -13.70
CA LEU A 26 11.04 -6.29 -13.05
C LEU A 26 12.25 -7.26 -13.18
N PRO A 27 12.36 -8.32 -12.36
CA PRO A 27 11.39 -8.79 -11.37
C PRO A 27 11.21 -7.84 -10.18
N GLY A 28 10.08 -7.95 -9.49
CA GLY A 28 9.79 -7.22 -8.27
C GLY A 28 8.99 -8.04 -7.26
N TYR A 29 8.57 -7.39 -6.19
CA TYR A 29 7.78 -7.97 -5.11
C TYR A 29 6.77 -6.96 -4.63
N LEU A 30 5.52 -7.37 -4.49
CA LEU A 30 4.44 -6.59 -3.88
C LEU A 30 4.04 -7.28 -2.58
N GLY A 31 4.14 -6.58 -1.46
CA GLY A 31 3.77 -7.14 -0.16
C GLY A 31 3.88 -6.12 0.96
N HIS A 32 3.71 -6.58 2.19
CA HIS A 32 3.73 -5.68 3.34
C HIS A 32 5.10 -5.02 3.53
N PHE A 33 5.08 -3.76 3.94
CA PHE A 33 6.26 -2.90 4.11
C PHE A 33 7.22 -3.39 5.20
N VAL A 34 6.77 -4.26 6.11
CA VAL A 34 7.60 -4.72 7.22
C VAL A 34 8.68 -5.68 6.72
N GLY A 35 9.87 -5.13 6.45
CA GLY A 35 11.12 -5.89 6.36
C GLY A 35 11.65 -6.13 4.95
N ALA A 36 10.85 -5.97 3.89
CA ALA A 36 11.31 -6.26 2.54
C ALA A 36 12.19 -5.14 1.92
N THR A 37 13.32 -5.51 1.33
CA THR A 37 14.33 -4.65 0.70
C THR A 37 14.76 -5.19 -0.66
N THR A 38 15.45 -4.37 -1.46
CA THR A 38 15.94 -4.79 -2.79
C THR A 38 17.03 -5.87 -2.74
N ALA A 39 17.57 -6.18 -1.56
CA ALA A 39 18.57 -7.22 -1.37
C ALA A 39 17.95 -8.60 -1.05
N ASP A 40 16.63 -8.66 -0.84
CA ASP A 40 15.96 -9.88 -0.42
C ASP A 40 15.66 -10.79 -1.60
N GLU A 41 15.72 -12.09 -1.36
CA GLU A 41 15.19 -13.10 -2.28
C GLU A 41 13.71 -13.32 -1.97
N PHE A 42 12.86 -12.99 -2.93
CA PHE A 42 11.42 -13.15 -2.79
C PHE A 42 10.97 -14.52 -3.31
N GLU A 43 10.22 -15.27 -2.50
CA GLU A 43 9.69 -16.59 -2.90
C GLU A 43 8.82 -16.55 -4.16
N LYS A 44 8.14 -15.42 -4.40
CA LYS A 44 7.22 -15.22 -5.54
C LYS A 44 7.53 -13.90 -6.26
N PRO A 45 8.57 -13.86 -7.11
CA PRO A 45 8.92 -12.66 -7.84
C PRO A 45 7.87 -12.37 -8.91
N ILE A 46 7.41 -11.12 -8.98
CA ILE A 46 6.57 -10.57 -10.04
C ILE A 46 7.47 -10.24 -11.23
N ARG A 47 7.31 -10.95 -12.34
CA ARG A 47 8.17 -10.87 -13.53
C ARG A 47 7.58 -10.03 -14.66
N THR A 48 6.26 -9.90 -14.71
CA THR A 48 5.56 -9.13 -15.74
C THR A 48 4.65 -8.05 -15.14
N LEU A 49 4.31 -7.04 -15.94
CA LEU A 49 3.32 -6.03 -15.52
C LEU A 49 1.93 -6.64 -15.34
N GLU A 50 1.62 -7.71 -16.08
CA GLU A 50 0.37 -8.45 -15.93
C GLU A 50 0.31 -9.12 -14.55
N GLU A 51 1.37 -9.82 -14.15
CA GLU A 51 1.48 -10.42 -12.81
C GLU A 51 1.38 -9.36 -11.70
N LEU A 52 1.98 -8.18 -11.90
CA LEU A 52 1.83 -7.06 -10.97
C LEU A 52 0.37 -6.61 -10.86
N GLY A 53 -0.30 -6.44 -12.00
CA GLY A 53 -1.71 -6.06 -12.05
C GLY A 53 -2.63 -7.11 -11.40
N GLN A 54 -2.32 -8.40 -11.57
CA GLN A 54 -3.04 -9.49 -10.91
C GLN A 54 -2.82 -9.47 -9.39
N ALA A 55 -1.58 -9.27 -8.92
CA ALA A 55 -1.27 -9.16 -7.50
C ALA A 55 -2.00 -7.96 -6.86
N MET A 56 -1.93 -6.78 -7.47
CA MET A 56 -2.68 -5.60 -7.00
C MET A 56 -4.18 -5.85 -6.96
N ARG A 57 -4.74 -6.51 -7.99
CA ARG A 57 -6.16 -6.87 -8.02
C ARG A 57 -6.53 -7.80 -6.87
N GLN A 58 -5.71 -8.82 -6.61
CA GLN A 58 -5.94 -9.73 -5.49
C GLN A 58 -5.92 -8.99 -4.14
N THR A 59 -4.97 -8.06 -3.95
CA THR A 59 -4.93 -7.20 -2.75
C THR A 59 -6.20 -6.38 -2.58
N VAL A 60 -6.68 -5.74 -3.64
CA VAL A 60 -7.94 -4.95 -3.60
C VAL A 60 -9.12 -5.86 -3.24
N ILE A 61 -9.25 -7.03 -3.88
CA ILE A 61 -10.35 -7.97 -3.58
C ILE A 61 -10.29 -8.43 -2.12
N TRP A 62 -9.11 -8.77 -1.63
CA TRP A 62 -8.91 -9.19 -0.25
C TRP A 62 -9.33 -8.09 0.74
N ARG A 63 -8.92 -6.83 0.50
CA ARG A 63 -9.30 -5.67 1.33
C ARG A 63 -10.79 -5.34 1.27
N ILE A 64 -11.45 -5.55 0.12
CA ILE A 64 -12.91 -5.47 0.04
C ILE A 64 -13.53 -6.52 0.99
N GLY A 65 -13.05 -7.76 0.96
CA GLY A 65 -13.53 -8.81 1.87
C GLY A 65 -13.32 -8.44 3.34
N GLU A 66 -12.12 -7.97 3.70
CA GLU A 66 -11.79 -7.49 5.05
C GLU A 66 -12.70 -6.34 5.49
N SER A 67 -13.02 -5.39 4.60
CA SER A 67 -13.88 -4.26 4.94
C SER A 67 -15.33 -4.67 5.28
N THR A 68 -15.76 -5.85 4.82
CA THR A 68 -17.14 -6.31 4.99
C THR A 68 -17.42 -7.00 6.32
N THR A 69 -16.38 -7.47 7.01
CA THR A 69 -16.53 -8.09 8.32
C THR A 69 -16.68 -7.05 9.44
N GLY A 70 -16.25 -5.80 9.21
CA GLY A 70 -16.17 -4.77 10.25
C GLY A 70 -15.21 -5.16 11.39
N TYR A 71 -14.87 -4.22 12.26
CA TYR A 71 -14.06 -4.49 13.46
C TYR A 71 -14.82 -5.26 14.56
N MET A 72 -16.05 -5.72 14.30
CA MET A 72 -16.93 -6.24 15.34
C MET A 72 -16.87 -7.76 15.46
N ASN A 73 -16.43 -8.20 16.64
CA ASN A 73 -16.68 -9.50 17.26
C ASN A 73 -16.53 -10.70 16.34
N GLN A 74 -15.29 -11.10 16.09
CA GLN A 74 -15.02 -12.38 15.44
C GLN A 74 -14.11 -13.22 16.33
N ASP A 75 -14.55 -14.46 16.48
CA ASP A 75 -13.85 -15.51 17.20
C ASP A 75 -12.43 -15.64 16.62
N PRO A 76 -11.37 -15.34 17.40
CA PRO A 76 -9.99 -15.33 16.91
C PRO A 76 -9.54 -16.68 16.32
N ASP A 77 -10.28 -17.76 16.61
CA ASP A 77 -9.99 -19.12 16.17
C ASP A 77 -10.66 -19.51 14.84
N SER A 78 -11.49 -18.66 14.24
CA SER A 78 -12.06 -18.93 12.90
C SER A 78 -11.19 -18.31 11.80
N PRO A 79 -10.49 -19.10 10.96
CA PRO A 79 -9.72 -18.55 9.86
C PRO A 79 -10.67 -17.98 8.81
N ILE A 80 -10.77 -16.65 8.76
CA ILE A 80 -11.61 -15.98 7.77
C ILE A 80 -10.87 -15.90 6.44
N ASP A 81 -11.48 -16.51 5.42
CA ASP A 81 -11.03 -16.35 4.05
C ASP A 81 -11.58 -15.05 3.45
N TYR A 82 -10.90 -13.94 3.73
CA TYR A 82 -11.26 -12.63 3.18
C TYR A 82 -11.23 -12.59 1.65
N MET A 83 -10.44 -13.46 1.01
CA MET A 83 -10.43 -13.55 -0.45
C MET A 83 -11.78 -14.09 -0.97
N GLN A 84 -12.34 -15.10 -0.31
CA GLN A 84 -13.67 -15.62 -0.66
C GLN A 84 -14.78 -14.62 -0.36
N LEU A 85 -14.70 -13.92 0.77
CA LEU A 85 -15.65 -12.85 1.11
C LEU A 85 -15.63 -11.74 0.07
N GLY A 86 -14.45 -11.23 -0.29
CA GLY A 86 -14.31 -10.19 -1.31
C GLY A 86 -14.87 -10.62 -2.66
N LYS A 87 -14.61 -11.87 -3.07
CA LYS A 87 -15.23 -12.45 -4.29
C LYS A 87 -16.75 -12.53 -4.19
N ALA A 88 -17.29 -12.92 -3.03
CA ALA A 88 -18.73 -12.99 -2.82
C ALA A 88 -19.38 -11.60 -2.90
N GLU A 89 -18.75 -10.59 -2.33
CA GLU A 89 -19.23 -9.20 -2.40
C GLU A 89 -19.19 -8.65 -3.82
N LEU A 90 -18.13 -8.93 -4.58
CA LEU A 90 -18.08 -8.55 -6.00
C LEU A 90 -19.11 -9.27 -6.86
N ARG A 91 -19.58 -10.46 -6.46
CA ARG A 91 -20.70 -11.12 -7.16
C ARG A 91 -22.04 -10.43 -6.86
N LYS A 92 -22.23 -9.92 -5.65
CA LYS A 92 -23.43 -9.16 -5.25
C LYS A 92 -23.46 -7.78 -5.89
N ASN A 93 -22.30 -7.11 -5.92
CA ASN A 93 -22.13 -5.77 -6.47
C ASN A 93 -20.84 -5.69 -7.32
N PRO A 94 -20.93 -5.97 -8.64
CA PRO A 94 -19.76 -5.93 -9.52
C PRO A 94 -19.11 -4.56 -9.66
N ASP A 95 -19.88 -3.48 -9.47
CA ASP A 95 -19.38 -2.11 -9.59
C ASP A 95 -18.48 -1.70 -8.42
N LEU A 96 -18.56 -2.41 -7.29
CA LEU A 96 -17.76 -2.15 -6.10
C LEU A 96 -16.25 -2.19 -6.40
N TYR A 97 -15.81 -3.09 -7.30
CA TYR A 97 -14.41 -3.13 -7.71
C TYR A 97 -13.99 -1.84 -8.41
N ARG A 98 -14.81 -1.32 -9.33
CA ARG A 98 -14.52 -0.06 -10.03
C ARG A 98 -14.52 1.13 -9.07
N GLN A 99 -15.48 1.15 -8.15
CA GLN A 99 -15.60 2.18 -7.12
C GLN A 99 -14.35 2.22 -6.23
N ALA A 100 -13.87 1.04 -5.81
CA ALA A 100 -12.66 0.91 -5.01
C ALA A 100 -11.43 1.57 -5.66
N TRP A 101 -11.27 1.47 -6.98
CA TRP A 101 -10.15 2.11 -7.70
C TRP A 101 -10.25 3.63 -7.78
N THR A 102 -11.47 4.17 -7.74
CA THR A 102 -11.71 5.61 -7.82
C THR A 102 -11.79 6.28 -6.45
N ASP A 103 -12.00 5.50 -5.39
CA ASP A 103 -12.01 6.00 -4.02
C ASP A 103 -10.59 6.16 -3.51
N ALA A 104 -10.15 7.42 -3.43
CA ALA A 104 -8.80 7.76 -2.98
C ALA A 104 -8.53 7.33 -1.53
N ALA A 105 -9.52 7.44 -0.63
CA ALA A 105 -9.36 7.08 0.77
C ALA A 105 -9.27 5.56 0.93
N PHE A 106 -10.07 4.82 0.17
CA PHE A 106 -9.99 3.37 0.16
C PHE A 106 -8.69 2.87 -0.45
N MET A 107 -8.21 3.49 -1.53
CA MET A 107 -6.90 3.16 -2.12
C MET A 107 -5.73 3.46 -1.18
N GLU A 108 -5.81 4.55 -0.43
CA GLU A 108 -4.84 4.87 0.63
C GLU A 108 -4.84 3.77 1.69
N TYR A 109 -6.02 3.31 2.13
CA TYR A 109 -6.16 2.19 3.07
C TYR A 109 -5.62 0.86 2.51
N ILE A 110 -5.99 0.48 1.28
CA ILE A 110 -5.61 -0.80 0.67
C ILE A 110 -4.09 -0.96 0.62
N PHE A 111 -3.40 0.11 0.25
CA PHE A 111 -1.95 0.10 0.02
C PHE A 111 -1.17 0.82 1.12
N GLU A 112 -1.80 1.15 2.25
CA GLU A 112 -1.18 1.90 3.36
C GLU A 112 0.09 1.21 3.85
N ASP A 113 0.03 -0.12 3.93
CA ASP A 113 1.08 -0.98 4.46
C ASP A 113 1.76 -1.83 3.38
N TYR A 114 1.48 -1.58 2.10
CA TYR A 114 2.10 -2.30 0.99
C TYR A 114 3.27 -1.52 0.39
N GLN A 115 4.24 -2.27 -0.12
CA GLN A 115 5.33 -1.73 -0.93
C GLN A 115 5.55 -2.59 -2.18
N LEU A 116 5.95 -1.91 -3.26
CA LEU A 116 6.50 -2.54 -4.45
C LEU A 116 8.03 -2.38 -4.41
N VAL A 117 8.73 -3.50 -4.26
CA VAL A 117 10.19 -3.56 -4.32
C VAL A 117 10.58 -4.05 -5.71
N LEU A 118 11.39 -3.27 -6.43
CA LEU A 118 11.87 -3.63 -7.76
C LEU A 118 13.32 -4.07 -7.67
N SER A 119 13.69 -5.12 -8.42
CA SER A 119 15.08 -5.58 -8.50
C SER A 119 16.01 -4.61 -9.23
N ARG A 120 15.43 -3.73 -10.08
CA ARG A 120 16.17 -2.77 -10.88
C ARG A 120 15.83 -1.34 -10.50
N SER A 121 16.86 -0.50 -10.51
CA SER A 121 16.70 0.94 -10.26
C SER A 121 16.02 1.64 -11.43
N ILE A 122 15.11 2.57 -11.13
CA ILE A 122 14.45 3.39 -12.16
C ILE A 122 15.26 4.67 -12.36
N PRO A 123 15.69 4.99 -13.58
CA PRO A 123 16.47 6.20 -13.85
C PRO A 123 15.61 7.46 -13.67
N ALA A 124 16.21 8.51 -13.10
CA ALA A 124 15.51 9.77 -12.79
C ALA A 124 14.81 10.44 -14.00
N LYS A 125 15.29 10.19 -15.23
CA LYS A 125 14.65 10.68 -16.47
C LYS A 125 13.22 10.16 -16.69
N ARG A 126 12.81 9.12 -15.97
CA ARG A 126 11.45 8.52 -16.02
C ARG A 126 10.50 9.05 -14.95
N ILE A 127 10.92 10.03 -14.16
CA ILE A 127 10.05 10.70 -13.19
C ILE A 127 9.00 11.51 -13.98
N LEU A 128 7.73 11.16 -13.79
CA LEU A 128 6.59 11.84 -14.41
C LEU A 128 6.17 13.07 -13.61
N ARG A 129 6.26 12.97 -12.27
CA ARG A 129 5.85 14.04 -11.36
C ARG A 129 6.67 14.01 -10.08
N VAL A 130 6.95 15.19 -9.57
CA VAL A 130 7.59 15.38 -8.27
C VAL A 130 6.50 15.73 -7.25
N ILE A 131 6.54 15.08 -6.09
CA ILE A 131 5.67 15.42 -4.97
C ILE A 131 6.43 16.47 -4.13
N PRO A 132 5.94 17.74 -4.12
CA PRO A 132 6.62 18.81 -3.40
C PRO A 132 6.71 18.50 -1.91
N PRO A 133 7.67 19.11 -1.20
CA PRO A 133 7.76 18.97 0.24
C PRO A 133 6.51 19.61 0.88
N THR A 134 5.67 18.79 1.50
CA THR A 134 4.71 19.24 2.50
C THR A 134 5.42 19.28 3.86
N GLY A 135 4.96 20.14 4.77
CA GLY A 135 5.62 20.37 6.07
C GLY A 135 5.86 19.11 6.90
N GLU A 136 5.13 18.02 6.61
CA GLU A 136 5.33 16.72 7.23
C GLU A 136 5.35 15.61 6.16
N PHE A 137 6.25 14.63 6.33
CA PHE A 137 6.29 13.43 5.50
C PHE A 137 5.03 12.58 5.74
N GLY A 138 4.52 11.90 4.72
CA GLY A 138 3.38 10.97 4.85
C GLY A 138 3.57 9.95 5.98
N ARG A 139 4.80 9.45 6.21
CA ARG A 139 5.13 8.56 7.35
C ARG A 139 4.98 9.22 8.72
N VAL A 140 5.32 10.51 8.82
CA VAL A 140 5.19 11.29 10.07
C VAL A 140 3.72 11.59 10.32
N LEU A 141 3.00 12.04 9.29
CA LEU A 141 1.54 12.23 9.31
C LEU A 141 0.82 10.94 9.71
N TYR A 142 1.21 9.80 9.13
CA TYR A 142 0.66 8.47 9.45
C TYR A 142 0.92 8.06 10.90
N ARG A 143 2.16 8.18 11.38
CA ARG A 143 2.48 7.86 12.78
C ARG A 143 1.68 8.75 13.73
N GLN A 144 1.53 10.03 13.42
CA GLN A 144 0.74 10.97 14.22
C GLN A 144 -0.76 10.65 14.17
N LYS A 145 -1.31 10.30 13.01
CA LYS A 145 -2.72 9.88 12.84
C LYS A 145 -3.02 8.60 13.62
N LYS A 146 -2.22 7.55 13.43
CA LYS A 146 -2.35 6.28 14.18
C LYS A 146 -2.26 6.49 15.69
N GLN A 147 -1.32 7.34 16.14
CA GLN A 147 -1.20 7.70 17.56
C GLN A 147 -2.43 8.47 18.06
N ARG A 148 -3.00 9.37 17.24
CA ARG A 148 -4.23 10.10 17.55
C ARG A 148 -5.43 9.17 17.67
N ASP A 149 -5.60 8.25 16.73
CA ASP A 149 -6.71 7.31 16.70
C ASP A 149 -6.62 6.33 17.87
N LEU A 150 -5.41 5.84 18.19
CA LEU A 150 -5.12 5.07 19.41
C LEU A 150 -5.49 5.85 20.68
N ASN A 151 -5.06 7.11 20.78
CA ASN A 151 -5.37 7.96 21.94
C ASN A 151 -6.86 8.29 22.05
N LYS A 152 -7.57 8.41 20.92
CA LYS A 152 -9.01 8.64 20.88
C LYS A 152 -9.76 7.39 21.35
N ALA A 153 -9.40 6.21 20.85
CA ALA A 153 -9.94 4.92 21.32
C ALA A 153 -9.69 4.71 22.83
N PHE A 154 -8.52 5.12 23.33
CA PHE A 154 -8.19 5.08 24.76
C PHE A 154 -9.05 6.03 25.61
N ARG A 155 -9.38 7.22 25.09
CA ARG A 155 -10.22 8.21 25.77
C ARG A 155 -11.70 7.87 25.72
N GLU A 156 -12.14 7.19 24.66
CA GLU A 156 -13.53 6.78 24.44
C GLU A 156 -13.85 5.42 25.08
N GLY A 157 -12.89 4.79 25.78
CA GLY A 157 -13.11 3.55 26.52
C GLY A 157 -13.32 2.32 25.63
N GLN A 158 -12.90 2.36 24.36
CA GLN A 158 -13.15 1.31 23.37
C GLN A 158 -12.14 0.16 23.38
N TYR A 159 -11.48 -0.09 24.51
CA TYR A 159 -10.75 -1.34 24.73
C TYR A 159 -11.57 -2.22 25.69
N TYR A 160 -12.43 -3.05 25.11
CA TYR A 160 -12.99 -4.25 25.73
C TYR A 160 -12.83 -5.41 24.74
#